data_AF-A0A6A4FGD0-F1
#
_entry.id   AF-A0A6A4FGD0-F1
#
_cell.length_a   1.000
_cell.length_b   1.000
_cell.length_c   1.000
_cell.angle_alpha   90.00
_cell.angle_beta   90.00
_cell.angle_gamma   90.00
#
_symmetry.space_group_name_H-M   'P 1'
#
loop_
_entity.id
_entity.type
_entity.pdbx_description
1 polymer ?
#
loop_
_entity_poly.entity_id
_entity_poly.type
_entity_poly.pdbx_seq_one_letter_code
_entity_poly.pdbx_strand_id
1 'polypeptide(L)'
;MIQLFRRKYSCECKAYVQSGWVCSHVLAAASINEHLNLKEVQAGIPHRRLPGRPRKELSCLIRDTLEASEAEDAVFKGPAARLKRHLKKYPTEAIGYKALHRFTTSLPETRGQFQTSCFDGFVSSVQAADDPVTWTISFTDGQTHDVLLDEIVTDLTLATTRQI
;
A
#
# COMPACT_ATOMS: atom_id res chain seq x y z
N MET A 1 -40.41 21.65 11.57
CA MET A 1 -41.13 20.61 10.81
C MET A 1 -41.49 19.38 11.67
N ILE A 2 -40.54 18.74 12.36
CA ILE A 2 -40.77 17.51 13.15
C ILE A 2 -41.76 17.72 14.33
N GLN A 3 -41.72 18.88 15.01
CA GLN A 3 -42.63 19.16 16.13
C GLN A 3 -44.09 19.28 15.72
N LEU A 4 -44.37 19.84 14.53
CA LEU A 4 -45.73 19.93 13.97
C LEU A 4 -46.28 18.54 13.64
N PHE A 5 -45.44 17.67 13.09
CA PHE A 5 -45.79 16.29 12.79
C PHE A 5 -46.15 15.49 14.06
N ARG A 6 -45.36 15.66 15.12
CA ARG A 6 -45.62 15.02 16.44
C ARG A 6 -46.87 15.55 17.14
N ARG A 7 -47.27 16.81 16.88
CA ARG A 7 -48.54 17.36 17.38
C ARG A 7 -49.76 16.82 16.64
N LYS A 8 -49.63 16.61 15.32
CA LYS A 8 -50.72 16.12 14.47
C LYS A 8 -50.93 14.61 14.58
N TYR A 9 -49.85 13.87 14.84
CA TYR A 9 -49.89 12.42 14.98
C TYR A 9 -49.22 11.96 16.28
N SER A 10 -50.05 11.50 17.21
CA SER A 10 -49.65 10.82 18.44
C SER A 10 -50.19 9.39 18.44
N CYS A 11 -49.43 8.46 19.01
CA CYS A 11 -49.87 7.06 19.14
C CYS A 11 -49.53 6.55 20.53
N GLU A 12 -50.38 5.70 21.10
CA GLU A 12 -50.18 5.13 22.43
C GLU A 12 -49.54 3.74 22.38
N CYS A 13 -49.08 3.30 21.20
CA CYS A 13 -48.44 2.00 21.10
C CYS A 13 -47.10 1.98 21.86
N LYS A 14 -46.75 0.81 22.39
CA LYS A 14 -45.51 0.59 23.15
C LYS A 14 -44.28 1.17 22.45
N ALA A 15 -44.16 0.99 21.14
CA ALA A 15 -43.03 1.50 20.37
C ALA A 15 -42.95 3.04 20.39
N TYR A 16 -44.07 3.75 20.30
CA TYR A 16 -44.10 5.21 20.36
C TYR A 16 -43.77 5.72 21.76
N VAL A 17 -44.41 5.14 22.79
CA VAL A 17 -44.23 5.55 24.19
C VAL A 17 -42.81 5.27 24.67
N GLN A 18 -42.25 4.10 24.35
CA GLN A 18 -40.93 3.68 24.81
C GLN A 18 -39.79 4.41 24.08
N SER A 19 -39.94 4.66 22.78
CA SER A 19 -38.86 5.27 21.99
C SER A 19 -38.96 6.79 21.90
N GLY A 20 -40.16 7.37 22.06
CA GLY A 20 -40.41 8.78 21.75
C GLY A 20 -40.26 9.13 20.26
N TRP A 21 -40.10 8.11 19.40
CA TRP A 21 -39.97 8.23 17.96
C TRP A 21 -41.27 7.87 17.24
N VAL A 22 -41.31 8.18 15.94
CA VAL A 22 -42.45 7.88 15.08
C VAL A 22 -42.60 6.37 14.92
N CYS A 23 -43.73 5.81 15.33
CA CYS A 23 -44.04 4.39 15.17
C CYS A 23 -44.65 4.09 13.79
N SER A 24 -44.74 2.80 13.44
CA SER A 24 -45.38 2.35 12.19
C SER A 24 -46.82 2.84 12.03
N HIS A 25 -47.60 2.92 13.11
CA HIS A 25 -48.97 3.42 13.06
C HIS A 25 -49.06 4.88 12.66
N VAL A 26 -48.15 5.72 13.17
CA VAL A 26 -48.10 7.15 12.79
C VAL A 26 -47.68 7.29 11.32
N LEU A 27 -46.71 6.52 10.86
CA LEU A 27 -46.31 6.53 9.44
C LEU A 27 -47.45 6.09 8.52
N ALA A 28 -48.20 5.04 8.92
CA ALA A 28 -49.35 4.57 8.17
C ALA A 28 -50.47 5.61 8.14
N ALA A 29 -50.84 6.19 9.28
CA ALA A 29 -51.84 7.26 9.36
C ALA A 29 -51.43 8.50 8.54
N ALA A 30 -50.14 8.84 8.55
CA ALA A 30 -49.62 9.93 7.73
C ALA A 30 -49.71 9.65 6.23
N SER A 31 -49.49 8.40 5.81
CA SER A 31 -49.61 7.97 4.43
C SER A 31 -51.06 7.89 3.95
N ILE A 32 -51.99 7.43 4.79
CA ILE A 32 -53.42 7.32 4.46
C ILE A 32 -54.02 8.73 4.25
N ASN A 33 -53.62 9.68 5.07
CA ASN A 33 -54.06 11.08 4.96
C ASN A 33 -53.25 11.90 3.94
N GLU A 34 -52.44 11.24 3.10
CA GLU A 34 -51.61 11.88 2.05
C GLU A 34 -50.65 12.98 2.56
N HIS A 35 -50.38 13.02 3.86
CA HIS A 35 -49.45 13.97 4.47
C HIS A 35 -47.98 13.51 4.36
N LEU A 36 -47.74 12.27 3.92
CA LEU A 36 -46.41 11.69 3.72
C LEU A 36 -46.43 10.69 2.55
N ASN A 37 -45.65 10.94 1.50
CA ASN A 37 -45.49 10.00 0.39
C ASN A 37 -44.43 8.94 0.73
N LEU A 38 -44.87 7.75 1.15
CA LEU A 38 -43.97 6.65 1.52
C LEU A 38 -43.03 6.24 0.37
N LYS A 39 -43.45 6.38 -0.89
CA LYS A 39 -42.61 6.01 -2.05
C LYS A 39 -41.42 6.94 -2.21
N GLU A 40 -41.63 8.24 -2.03
CA GLU A 40 -40.55 9.24 -2.06
C GLU A 40 -39.60 9.06 -0.87
N VAL A 41 -40.13 8.80 0.33
CA VAL A 41 -39.33 8.52 1.51
C VAL A 41 -38.48 7.27 1.30
N GLN A 42 -39.04 6.21 0.71
CA GLN A 42 -38.30 4.99 0.38
C GLN A 42 -37.20 5.23 -0.65
N ALA A 43 -37.42 6.08 -1.65
CA ALA A 43 -36.41 6.44 -2.64
C ALA A 43 -35.24 7.23 -2.02
N GLY A 44 -35.51 8.04 -1.00
CA GLY A 44 -34.49 8.79 -0.26
C GLY A 44 -33.72 7.98 0.79
N ILE A 45 -34.24 6.82 1.22
CA ILE A 45 -33.50 5.92 2.11
C ILE A 45 -32.41 5.24 1.28
N PRO A 46 -31.11 5.46 1.58
CA PRO A 46 -30.05 4.78 0.87
C PRO A 46 -30.27 3.28 1.01
N HIS A 47 -30.56 2.61 -0.12
CA HIS A 47 -30.74 1.17 -0.14
C HIS A 47 -29.48 0.55 0.46
N ARG A 48 -29.63 -0.16 1.58
CA ARG A 48 -28.53 -0.86 2.25
C ARG A 48 -27.88 -1.72 1.18
N ARG A 49 -26.65 -1.37 0.76
CA ARG A 49 -25.89 -2.19 -0.20
C ARG A 49 -25.99 -3.62 0.31
N LEU A 50 -26.30 -4.58 -0.58
CA LEU A 50 -26.23 -6.01 -0.27
C LEU A 50 -24.96 -6.24 0.56
N PRO A 51 -24.98 -7.06 1.62
CA PRO A 51 -23.80 -7.33 2.44
C PRO A 51 -22.77 -8.11 1.61
N GLY A 52 -22.13 -7.42 0.67
CA GLY A 52 -20.94 -7.84 -0.02
C GLY A 52 -19.80 -7.63 0.96
N ARG A 53 -19.13 -8.73 1.29
CA ARG A 53 -17.86 -8.72 2.01
C ARG A 53 -16.99 -7.56 1.47
N PRO A 54 -16.40 -6.71 2.33
CA PRO A 54 -15.44 -5.71 1.90
C PRO A 54 -14.45 -6.37 0.94
N ARG A 55 -14.23 -5.76 -0.23
CA ARG A 55 -13.33 -6.32 -1.25
C ARG A 55 -12.00 -6.58 -0.54
N LYS A 56 -11.58 -7.85 -0.46
CA LYS A 56 -10.28 -8.20 0.09
C LYS A 56 -9.26 -7.46 -0.78
N GLU A 57 -8.46 -6.58 -0.18
CA GLU A 57 -7.35 -5.99 -0.92
C GLU A 57 -6.50 -7.11 -1.48
N LEU A 58 -6.14 -7.00 -2.76
CA LEU A 58 -5.24 -7.96 -3.39
C LEU A 58 -3.95 -7.97 -2.59
N SER A 59 -3.40 -9.15 -2.31
CA SER A 59 -2.09 -9.26 -1.67
C SER A 59 -1.05 -8.55 -2.52
N CYS A 60 0.01 -8.04 -1.88
CA CYS A 60 1.14 -7.39 -2.56
C CYS A 60 1.63 -8.24 -3.74
N LEU A 61 1.79 -9.56 -3.55
CA LEU A 61 2.18 -10.49 -4.60
C LEU A 61 1.25 -10.47 -5.82
N ILE A 62 -0.07 -10.46 -5.62
CA ILE A 62 -1.03 -10.46 -6.73
C ILE A 62 -1.02 -9.12 -7.46
N ARG A 63 -0.95 -8.00 -6.72
CA ARG A 63 -0.85 -6.66 -7.30
C ARG A 63 0.41 -6.51 -8.15
N ASP A 64 1.54 -6.99 -7.64
CA ASP A 64 2.83 -6.96 -8.32
C ASP A 64 2.86 -7.83 -9.60
N THR A 65 2.04 -8.89 -9.65
CA THR A 65 1.94 -9.77 -10.83
C THR A 65 1.08 -9.14 -11.93
N LEU A 66 0.02 -8.43 -11.56
CA LEU A 66 -0.81 -7.68 -12.50
C LEU A 66 -0.04 -6.50 -13.09
N GLU A 67 0.67 -5.72 -12.26
CA GLU A 67 1.54 -4.64 -12.72
C GLU A 67 2.72 -5.15 -13.57
N ALA A 68 3.18 -6.40 -13.34
CA ALA A 68 4.21 -7.03 -14.18
C ALA A 68 3.67 -7.53 -15.53
N SER A 69 2.36 -7.81 -15.64
CA SER A 69 1.76 -8.25 -16.90
C SER A 69 1.51 -7.11 -17.89
N GLU A 70 1.51 -5.87 -17.41
CA GLU A 70 1.36 -4.65 -18.23
C GLU A 70 2.71 -4.11 -18.75
N ALA A 71 3.83 -4.54 -18.15
CA ALA A 71 5.17 -4.23 -18.64
C ALA A 71 5.72 -5.43 -19.44
N GLU A 72 6.35 -5.18 -20.59
CA GLU A 72 6.92 -6.21 -21.47
C GLU A 72 8.10 -7.02 -20.86
N ASP A 73 8.39 -6.85 -19.56
CA ASP A 73 9.45 -7.52 -18.83
C ASP A 73 8.96 -8.83 -18.18
N ALA A 74 8.57 -9.79 -19.02
CA ALA A 74 8.15 -11.13 -18.59
C ALA A 74 9.27 -11.99 -17.93
N VAL A 75 10.48 -11.45 -17.73
CA VAL A 75 11.69 -12.26 -17.47
C VAL A 75 12.08 -12.39 -16.01
N PHE A 76 11.65 -11.52 -15.10
CA PHE A 76 12.03 -11.66 -13.67
C PHE A 76 10.83 -11.76 -12.72
N LYS A 77 10.26 -12.97 -12.64
CA LYS A 77 9.40 -13.36 -11.51
C LYS A 77 10.29 -13.68 -10.30
N GLY A 78 10.53 -12.70 -9.43
CA GLY A 78 11.32 -12.92 -8.21
C GLY A 78 11.46 -11.69 -7.31
N PRO A 79 11.96 -11.88 -6.07
CA PRO A 79 12.14 -10.79 -5.09
C PRO A 79 13.09 -9.69 -5.57
N ALA A 80 14.12 -10.03 -6.35
CA ALA A 80 15.07 -9.06 -6.90
C ALA A 80 14.43 -8.08 -7.88
N ALA A 81 13.57 -8.55 -8.79
CA ALA A 81 12.85 -7.66 -9.70
C ALA A 81 11.74 -6.86 -9.02
N ARG A 82 11.14 -7.40 -7.95
CA ARG A 82 10.24 -6.61 -7.10
C ARG A 82 11.01 -5.45 -6.47
N LEU A 83 12.20 -5.72 -5.94
CA LEU A 83 13.07 -4.68 -5.37
C LEU A 83 13.47 -3.66 -6.44
N LYS A 84 13.86 -4.10 -7.64
CA LYS A 84 14.20 -3.20 -8.77
C LYS A 84 13.05 -2.25 -9.13
N ARG A 85 11.83 -2.77 -9.28
CA ARG A 85 10.63 -1.94 -9.56
C ARG A 85 10.33 -0.97 -8.43
N HIS A 86 10.44 -1.45 -7.19
CA HIS A 86 10.18 -0.65 -6.02
C HIS A 86 11.18 0.51 -5.87
N LEU A 87 12.48 0.25 -6.06
CA LEU A 87 13.52 1.28 -6.01
C LEU A 87 13.42 2.26 -7.19
N LYS A 88 12.93 1.83 -8.35
CA LYS A 88 12.63 2.74 -9.47
C LYS A 88 11.48 3.70 -9.14
N LYS A 89 10.48 3.26 -8.38
CA LYS A 89 9.31 4.07 -8.00
C LYS A 89 9.59 4.95 -6.77
N TYR A 90 10.31 4.40 -5.79
CA TYR A 90 10.61 5.05 -4.51
C TYR A 90 12.11 4.90 -4.19
N PRO A 91 12.97 5.70 -4.85
CA PRO A 91 14.42 5.54 -4.73
C PRO A 91 14.93 5.89 -3.33
N THR A 92 14.23 6.76 -2.61
CA THR A 92 14.56 7.19 -1.24
C THR A 92 14.37 6.10 -0.18
N GLU A 93 13.59 5.06 -0.45
CA GLU A 93 13.32 3.99 0.53
C GLU A 93 14.52 3.04 0.73
N ALA A 94 15.53 3.09 -0.14
CA ALA A 94 16.77 2.35 0.05
C ALA A 94 17.66 2.92 1.17
N ILE A 95 17.45 4.16 1.59
CA ILE A 95 18.32 4.83 2.57
C ILE A 95 18.24 4.10 3.92
N GLY A 96 19.41 3.75 4.46
CA GLY A 96 19.55 3.01 5.72
C GLY A 96 19.56 1.49 5.58
N TYR A 97 19.38 0.94 4.36
CA TYR A 97 19.49 -0.49 4.15
C TYR A 97 20.94 -0.97 4.29
N LYS A 98 21.10 -2.16 4.88
CA LYS A 98 22.38 -2.88 4.90
C LYS A 98 22.65 -3.45 3.52
N ALA A 99 23.78 -3.08 2.94
CA ALA A 99 24.25 -3.55 1.65
C ALA A 99 25.59 -4.30 1.85
N LEU A 100 25.81 -5.35 1.07
CA LEU A 100 27.07 -6.06 1.04
C LEU A 100 27.64 -5.88 -0.37
N HIS A 101 28.63 -5.01 -0.48
CA HIS A 101 29.25 -4.69 -1.78
C HIS A 101 30.46 -5.57 -2.02
N ARG A 102 30.65 -5.97 -3.27
CA ARG A 102 31.70 -6.91 -3.68
C ARG A 102 32.79 -6.18 -4.46
N PHE A 103 33.95 -6.01 -3.84
CA PHE A 103 35.13 -5.47 -4.52
C PHE A 103 35.97 -6.59 -5.14
N THR A 104 36.54 -6.30 -6.30
CA THR A 104 37.49 -7.19 -6.97
C THR A 104 38.89 -6.66 -6.69
N THR A 105 39.53 -7.18 -5.64
CA THR A 105 40.89 -6.75 -5.25
C THR A 105 41.93 -7.63 -5.95
N SER A 106 42.91 -7.02 -6.62
CA SER A 106 44.04 -7.77 -7.18
C SER A 106 44.95 -8.26 -6.05
N LEU A 107 45.26 -9.56 -6.01
CA LEU A 107 46.23 -10.11 -5.07
C LEU A 107 47.64 -9.56 -5.39
N PRO A 108 48.41 -9.09 -4.40
CA PRO A 108 49.73 -8.52 -4.63
C PRO A 108 50.79 -9.55 -5.08
N GLU A 109 50.52 -10.86 -4.96
CA GLU A 109 51.53 -11.91 -5.17
C GLU A 109 51.47 -12.61 -6.55
N THR A 110 50.43 -12.39 -7.36
CA THR A 110 50.31 -13.03 -8.68
C THR A 110 49.54 -12.16 -9.69
N ARG A 111 50.21 -11.77 -10.79
CA ARG A 111 49.57 -11.10 -11.93
C ARG A 111 48.42 -11.96 -12.46
N GLY A 112 47.19 -11.43 -12.37
CA GLY A 112 46.00 -12.02 -13.01
C GLY A 112 45.07 -12.81 -12.09
N GLN A 113 45.32 -12.87 -10.77
CA GLN A 113 44.35 -13.41 -9.81
C GLN A 113 43.63 -12.27 -9.08
N PHE A 114 42.31 -12.26 -9.25
CA PHE A 114 41.40 -11.33 -8.60
C PHE A 114 40.75 -12.03 -7.41
N GLN A 115 40.91 -11.47 -6.21
CA GLN A 115 40.21 -11.91 -5.03
C GLN A 115 38.96 -11.06 -4.85
N THR A 116 37.82 -11.74 -4.82
CA THR A 116 36.52 -11.13 -4.57
C THR A 116 36.35 -10.93 -3.06
N SER A 117 36.56 -9.70 -2.58
CA SER A 117 36.36 -9.30 -1.19
C SER A 117 34.96 -8.68 -1.02
N CYS A 118 34.28 -9.01 0.07
CA CYS A 118 32.94 -8.52 0.36
C CYS A 118 32.98 -7.61 1.59
N PHE A 119 32.45 -6.40 1.48
CA PHE A 119 32.43 -5.42 2.56
C PHE A 119 31.00 -5.06 2.93
N ASP A 120 30.74 -4.91 4.22
CA ASP A 120 29.45 -4.50 4.74
C ASP A 120 29.36 -2.97 4.82
N GLY A 121 28.23 -2.44 4.37
CA GLY A 121 27.96 -1.01 4.36
C GLY A 121 26.48 -0.70 4.51
N PHE A 122 26.18 0.59 4.54
CA PHE A 122 24.82 1.11 4.58
C PHE A 122 24.61 2.09 3.44
N VAL A 123 23.41 2.10 2.86
CA VAL A 123 23.03 3.10 1.87
C VAL A 123 22.83 4.44 2.58
N SER A 124 23.70 5.41 2.33
CA SER A 124 23.71 6.70 3.04
C SER A 124 22.88 7.78 2.34
N SER A 125 22.96 7.84 1.00
CA SER A 125 22.27 8.85 0.20
C SER A 125 21.84 8.33 -1.15
N VAL A 126 20.89 9.04 -1.76
CA VAL A 126 20.36 8.76 -3.09
C VAL A 126 20.35 10.05 -3.88
N GLN A 127 20.99 10.04 -5.04
CA GLN A 127 20.93 11.14 -5.99
C GLN A 127 19.88 10.80 -7.04
N ALA A 128 18.63 11.12 -6.72
CA ALA A 128 17.49 10.91 -7.61
C ALA A 128 17.30 12.03 -8.65
N ALA A 129 18.17 13.07 -8.61
CA ALA A 129 18.11 14.21 -9.53
C ALA A 129 18.82 13.91 -10.87
N ASP A 130 19.77 12.98 -10.87
CA ASP A 130 20.51 12.55 -12.06
C ASP A 130 19.87 11.29 -12.64
N ASP A 131 19.73 11.25 -13.98
CA ASP A 131 19.36 10.04 -14.72
C ASP A 131 20.64 9.48 -15.37
N PRO A 132 21.16 8.31 -14.94
CA PRO A 132 20.52 7.32 -14.06
C PRO A 132 20.64 7.64 -12.56
N VAL A 133 19.62 7.24 -11.79
CA VAL A 133 19.59 7.36 -10.32
C VAL A 133 20.77 6.58 -9.73
N THR A 134 21.57 7.24 -8.90
CA THR A 134 22.72 6.64 -8.20
C THR A 134 22.45 6.56 -6.69
N TRP A 135 22.96 5.49 -6.07
CA TRP A 135 22.91 5.28 -4.63
C TRP A 135 24.33 5.26 -4.07
N THR A 136 24.54 5.96 -2.96
CA THR A 136 25.84 5.98 -2.28
C THR A 136 25.82 5.00 -1.12
N ILE A 137 26.77 4.06 -1.10
CA ILE A 137 27.00 3.12 0.01
C ILE A 137 28.18 3.65 0.83
N SER A 138 27.97 3.87 2.13
CA SER A 138 29.02 4.17 3.09
C SER A 138 29.48 2.90 3.81
N PHE A 139 30.78 2.64 3.80
CA PHE A 139 31.41 1.54 4.53
C PHE A 139 31.90 1.99 5.91
N THR A 140 32.18 1.02 6.79
CA THR A 140 32.75 1.26 8.13
C THR A 140 34.09 1.99 8.09
N ASP A 141 34.85 1.82 7.01
CA ASP A 141 36.13 2.50 6.77
C ASP A 141 35.99 3.99 6.38
N GLY A 142 34.77 4.52 6.34
CA GLY A 142 34.47 5.91 5.96
C GLY A 142 34.56 6.19 4.46
N GLN A 143 34.87 5.17 3.65
CA GLN A 143 34.80 5.28 2.20
C GLN A 143 33.35 5.19 1.72
N THR A 144 33.04 5.95 0.66
CA THR A 144 31.74 5.96 0.00
C THR A 144 31.88 5.48 -1.43
N HIS A 145 30.92 4.67 -1.89
CA HIS A 145 30.90 4.17 -3.26
C HIS A 145 29.53 4.41 -3.89
N ASP A 146 29.51 4.96 -5.10
CA ASP A 146 28.28 5.22 -5.85
C ASP A 146 27.95 4.04 -6.76
N VAL A 147 26.71 3.58 -6.69
CA VAL A 147 26.25 2.31 -7.23
C VAL A 147 24.97 2.51 -8.04
N LEU A 148 24.85 1.77 -9.13
CA LEU A 148 23.69 1.80 -10.03
C LEU A 148 22.57 0.84 -9.57
N LEU A 149 21.38 0.97 -10.17
CA LEU A 149 20.18 0.22 -9.78
C LEU A 149 20.37 -1.32 -9.78
N ASP A 150 21.09 -1.87 -10.75
CA ASP A 150 21.27 -3.32 -10.83
C ASP A 150 22.25 -3.83 -9.77
N GLU A 151 23.30 -3.06 -9.50
CA GLU A 151 24.34 -3.39 -8.52
C GLU A 151 23.81 -3.28 -7.09
N ILE A 152 23.03 -2.23 -6.77
CA ILE A 152 22.44 -2.10 -5.42
C ILE A 152 21.43 -3.21 -5.14
N VAL A 153 20.67 -3.65 -6.14
CA VAL A 153 19.75 -4.79 -5.98
C VAL A 153 20.52 -6.07 -5.69
N THR A 154 21.67 -6.30 -6.35
CA THR A 154 22.53 -7.44 -6.03
C THR A 154 23.12 -7.35 -4.63
N ASP A 155 23.58 -6.18 -4.20
CA ASP A 155 24.20 -6.01 -2.88
C ASP A 155 23.20 -6.19 -1.73
N LEU A 156 21.97 -5.70 -1.91
CA LEU A 156 20.88 -5.85 -0.93
C LEU A 156 20.39 -7.32 -0.86
N THR A 157 20.33 -8.01 -1.99
CA THR A 157 19.94 -9.44 -2.01
C THR A 157 21.03 -10.33 -1.41
N LEU A 158 22.31 -9.98 -1.58
CA LEU A 158 23.43 -10.66 -0.93
C LEU A 158 23.46 -10.43 0.59
N ALA A 159 23.13 -9.24 1.06
CA ALA A 159 23.05 -8.94 2.49
C ALA A 159 21.92 -9.71 3.20
N THR A 160 20.78 -9.88 2.54
CA THR A 160 19.59 -10.54 3.12
C THR A 160 19.67 -12.07 3.13
N THR A 161 20.40 -12.69 2.20
CA THR A 161 20.56 -14.15 2.13
C THR A 161 21.39 -14.75 3.28
N ARG A 162 22.13 -13.95 4.04
CA ARG A 162 22.96 -14.41 5.17
C ARG A 162 22.28 -14.39 6.54
N GLN A 163 21.00 -13.99 6.62
CA GLN A 163 20.25 -13.88 7.89
C GLN A 163 19.29 -15.05 8.18
N ILE A 164 19.40 -16.18 7.46
CA ILE A 164 18.58 -17.38 7.68
C ILE A 164 19.42 -18.48 8.30
#